data_AF-A0A920Q2K5-F1
#
_entry.id   AF-A0A920Q2K5-F1
#
_cell.length_a   1.000
_cell.length_b   1.000
_cell.length_c   1.000
_cell.angle_alpha   90.00
_cell.angle_beta   90.00
_cell.angle_gamma   90.00
#
_symmetry.space_group_name_H-M   'P 1'
#
loop_
_entity.id
_entity.type
_entity.pdbx_description
1 polymer ?
#
loop_
_entity_poly.entity_id
_entity_poly.type
_entity_poly.pdbx_seq_one_letter_code
_entity_poly.pdbx_strand_id
1 'polypeptide(L)'
;MGSRMKGLISRLPSEYFGDNVFIGASTMSREEVRRRHVNGIDALMWGTDYPHPEGSWPNTRARLKNDFQDATIEDTRRLLGLNAVDCYGLDEVGLQAVADRIGPTPADMGQSPDLRLLPTPPALPVGGWTSTAARCSTPKTGVLRLAPRYRYRDE
;
A
#
# COMPACT_ATOMS: atom_id res chain seq x y z
N MET A 1 26.53 0.19 2.57
CA MET A 1 26.45 1.59 2.07
C MET A 1 27.66 1.84 1.20
N GLY A 2 27.50 2.30 -0.05
CA GLY A 2 28.63 2.59 -0.93
C GLY A 2 29.54 3.68 -0.34
N SER A 3 30.85 3.62 -0.59
CA SER A 3 31.85 4.51 0.03
C SER A 3 31.55 6.00 -0.17
N ARG A 4 30.92 6.36 -1.29
CA ARG A 4 30.54 7.75 -1.64
C ARG A 4 29.40 8.34 -0.80
N MET A 5 28.61 7.53 -0.10
CA MET A 5 27.46 8.01 0.70
C MET A 5 27.75 8.05 2.21
N LYS A 6 28.93 7.58 2.63
CA LYS A 6 29.30 7.49 4.05
C LYS A 6 29.42 8.90 4.66
N GLY A 7 28.63 9.19 5.69
CA GLY A 7 28.63 10.48 6.39
C GLY A 7 27.75 11.58 5.78
N LEU A 8 27.14 11.34 4.61
CA LEU A 8 26.21 12.29 3.97
C LEU A 8 24.75 12.01 4.29
N ILE A 9 24.40 10.74 4.54
CA ILE A 9 23.05 10.31 4.87
C ILE A 9 23.07 9.51 6.19
N SER A 10 22.08 9.76 7.04
CA SER A 10 21.99 9.19 8.40
C SER A 10 21.09 7.96 8.51
N ARG A 11 20.31 7.63 7.47
CA ARG A 11 19.33 6.54 7.42
C ARG A 11 19.56 5.69 6.17
N LEU A 12 18.97 4.50 6.11
CA LEU A 12 18.97 3.67 4.91
C LEU A 12 18.17 4.37 3.79
N PRO A 13 18.55 4.21 2.51
CA PRO A 13 17.78 4.76 1.39
C PRO A 13 16.30 4.34 1.39
N SER A 14 16.01 3.10 1.81
CA SER A 14 14.64 2.59 1.94
C SER A 14 13.81 3.33 2.98
N GLU A 15 14.45 3.88 4.02
CA GLU A 15 13.75 4.67 5.04
C GLU A 15 13.38 6.05 4.52
N TYR A 16 14.26 6.69 3.75
CA TYR A 16 13.91 7.93 3.05
C TYR A 16 12.82 7.70 2.01
N PHE A 17 12.88 6.57 1.29
CA PHE A 17 11.86 6.19 0.33
C PHE A 17 10.49 6.07 1.00
N GLY A 18 10.38 5.30 2.09
CA GLY A 18 9.12 5.09 2.81
C GLY A 18 8.54 6.36 3.45
N ASP A 19 9.33 7.41 3.65
CA ASP A 19 8.86 8.66 4.25
C ASP A 19 8.55 9.77 3.25
N ASN A 20 9.22 9.79 2.10
CA ASN A 20 9.25 10.96 1.22
C ASN A 20 8.86 10.64 -0.23
N VAL A 21 8.60 9.39 -0.58
CA VAL A 21 8.32 8.98 -1.95
C VAL A 21 6.96 8.30 -2.03
N PHE A 22 6.14 8.81 -2.95
CA PHE A 22 4.95 8.15 -3.45
C PHE A 22 5.17 7.77 -4.91
N ILE A 23 4.55 6.67 -5.36
CA ILE A 23 4.66 6.12 -6.71
C ILE A 23 3.27 6.13 -7.35
N GLY A 24 3.10 6.95 -8.38
CA GLY A 24 1.96 6.84 -9.30
C GLY A 24 2.21 5.71 -10.29
N ALA A 25 1.69 4.52 -10.01
CA ALA A 25 1.83 3.36 -10.87
C ALA A 25 0.68 3.32 -11.89
N SER A 26 1.00 3.77 -13.10
CA SER A 26 0.10 3.78 -14.26
C SER A 26 -0.27 2.36 -14.67
N THR A 27 -1.55 2.03 -14.55
CA THR A 27 -2.13 0.75 -15.01
C THR A 27 -1.47 -0.51 -14.43
N MET A 28 -1.22 -0.55 -13.10
CA MET A 28 -0.65 -1.74 -12.45
C MET A 28 -1.32 -3.04 -12.91
N SER A 29 -0.50 -3.99 -13.32
CA SER A 29 -0.89 -5.36 -13.67
C SER A 29 -1.24 -6.18 -12.41
N ARG A 30 -1.95 -7.30 -12.61
CA ARG A 30 -2.21 -8.28 -11.53
C ARG A 30 -0.96 -8.71 -10.76
N GLU A 31 0.18 -8.85 -11.45
CA GLU A 31 1.45 -9.23 -10.80
C GLU A 31 2.04 -8.10 -9.93
N GLU A 32 1.92 -6.85 -10.37
CA GLU A 32 2.33 -5.70 -9.57
C GLU A 32 1.42 -5.54 -8.34
N VAL A 33 0.10 -5.72 -8.53
CA VAL A 33 -0.85 -5.76 -7.41
C VAL A 33 -0.47 -6.87 -6.42
N ARG A 34 -0.14 -8.09 -6.88
CA ARG A 34 0.33 -9.18 -5.99
C ARG A 34 1.60 -8.83 -5.21
N ARG A 35 2.47 -8.00 -5.77
CA ARG A 35 3.75 -7.58 -5.15
C ARG A 35 3.67 -6.23 -4.42
N ARG A 36 2.49 -5.62 -4.30
CA ARG A 36 2.27 -4.29 -3.68
C ARG A 36 3.01 -4.05 -2.35
N HIS A 37 3.15 -5.07 -1.51
CA HIS A 37 3.81 -4.92 -0.20
C HIS A 37 5.35 -4.84 -0.29
N VAL A 38 5.96 -5.23 -1.43
CA VAL A 38 7.43 -5.20 -1.61
C VAL A 38 7.96 -3.76 -1.57
N ASN A 39 7.24 -2.82 -2.18
CA ASN A 39 7.60 -1.39 -2.20
C ASN A 39 7.02 -0.61 -1.01
N GLY A 40 6.23 -1.27 -0.15
CA GLY A 40 5.38 -0.63 0.84
C GLY A 40 4.05 -0.18 0.22
N ILE A 41 2.94 -0.73 0.72
CA ILE A 41 1.62 -0.44 0.15
C ILE A 41 1.24 1.03 0.29
N ASP A 42 1.66 1.69 1.37
CA ASP A 42 1.33 3.09 1.67
C ASP A 42 1.93 4.09 0.66
N ALA A 43 2.96 3.69 -0.08
CA ALA A 43 3.63 4.54 -1.08
C ALA A 43 3.03 4.39 -2.48
N LEU A 44 2.19 3.39 -2.74
CA LEU A 44 1.72 3.06 -4.09
C LEU A 44 0.35 3.67 -4.41
N MET A 45 0.21 4.32 -5.55
CA MET A 45 -1.06 4.85 -6.04
C MET A 45 -1.33 4.30 -7.44
N TRP A 46 -2.55 3.86 -7.72
CA TRP A 46 -2.96 3.39 -9.04
C TRP A 46 -3.44 4.56 -9.89
N GLY A 47 -3.02 4.61 -11.16
CA GLY A 47 -3.48 5.61 -12.13
C GLY A 47 -4.03 4.98 -13.41
N THR A 48 -5.01 5.64 -14.04
CA THR A 48 -5.57 5.20 -15.32
C THR A 48 -4.65 5.43 -16.52
N ASP A 49 -3.72 6.38 -16.38
CA ASP A 49 -2.87 6.94 -17.43
C ASP A 49 -3.63 7.52 -18.64
N TYR A 50 -4.81 8.10 -18.38
CA TYR A 50 -5.59 8.72 -19.45
C TYR A 50 -4.92 10.02 -19.95
N PRO A 51 -4.85 10.28 -21.28
CA PRO A 51 -5.44 9.52 -22.40
C PRO A 51 -4.42 8.64 -23.15
N HIS A 52 -3.34 8.23 -22.51
CA HIS A 52 -2.27 7.51 -23.18
C HIS A 52 -2.73 6.15 -23.73
N PRO A 53 -2.14 5.68 -24.85
CA PRO A 53 -2.53 4.43 -25.49
C PRO A 53 -2.23 3.18 -24.64
N GLU A 54 -1.22 3.24 -23.77
CA GLU A 54 -0.92 2.22 -22.76
C GLU A 54 -1.90 2.24 -21.57
N GLY A 55 -2.69 3.32 -21.44
CA GLY A 55 -3.64 3.54 -20.38
C GLY A 55 -4.80 2.53 -20.36
N SER A 56 -5.62 2.64 -19.32
CA SER A 56 -6.73 1.69 -19.09
C SER A 56 -8.05 2.10 -19.74
N TRP A 57 -8.21 3.37 -20.14
CA TRP A 57 -9.45 3.87 -20.74
C TRP A 57 -9.63 3.34 -22.18
N PRO A 58 -10.85 2.98 -22.64
CA PRO A 58 -12.15 3.04 -21.93
C PRO A 58 -12.48 1.79 -21.10
N ASN A 59 -11.57 0.83 -21.02
CA ASN A 59 -11.81 -0.47 -20.39
C ASN A 59 -11.38 -0.54 -18.91
N THR A 60 -11.30 0.61 -18.24
CA THR A 60 -10.78 0.73 -16.86
C THR A 60 -11.49 -0.22 -15.89
N ARG A 61 -12.82 -0.32 -15.96
CA ARG A 61 -13.59 -1.22 -15.08
C ARG A 61 -13.23 -2.69 -15.27
N ALA A 62 -13.06 -3.14 -16.51
CA ALA A 62 -12.67 -4.51 -16.81
C ALA A 62 -11.24 -4.81 -16.32
N ARG A 63 -10.32 -3.84 -16.49
CA ARG A 63 -8.95 -3.93 -15.99
C ARG A 63 -8.90 -4.05 -14.47
N LEU A 64 -9.59 -3.17 -13.75
CA LEU A 64 -9.67 -3.19 -12.29
C LEU A 64 -10.20 -4.54 -11.76
N LYS A 65 -11.29 -5.04 -12.35
CA LYS A 65 -11.84 -6.36 -12.00
C LYS A 65 -10.83 -7.48 -12.19
N ASN A 66 -10.09 -7.49 -13.31
CA ASN A 66 -9.10 -8.54 -13.56
C ASN A 66 -7.91 -8.48 -12.59
N ASP A 67 -7.40 -7.28 -12.33
CA ASP A 67 -6.12 -7.09 -11.64
C ASP A 67 -6.26 -7.11 -10.10
N PHE A 68 -7.41 -6.67 -9.56
CA PHE A 68 -7.64 -6.53 -8.12
C PHE A 68 -8.52 -7.62 -7.48
N GLN A 69 -9.09 -8.57 -8.25
CA GLN A 69 -10.00 -9.59 -7.72
C GLN A 69 -9.45 -10.37 -6.50
N ASP A 70 -8.14 -10.61 -6.46
CA ASP A 70 -7.48 -11.36 -5.37
C ASP A 70 -6.89 -10.44 -4.28
N ALA A 71 -6.88 -9.13 -4.51
CA ALA A 71 -6.39 -8.17 -3.52
C ALA A 71 -7.39 -8.05 -2.38
N THR A 72 -6.91 -7.70 -1.19
CA THR A 72 -7.82 -7.43 -0.07
C THR A 72 -8.63 -6.17 -0.34
N ILE A 73 -9.83 -6.07 0.24
CA ILE A 73 -10.67 -4.87 0.06
C ILE A 73 -9.92 -3.63 0.54
N GLU A 74 -9.22 -3.72 1.67
CA GLU A 74 -8.47 -2.59 2.24
C GLU A 74 -7.25 -2.21 1.40
N ASP A 75 -6.49 -3.18 0.89
CA ASP A 75 -5.37 -2.89 -0.01
C ASP A 75 -5.86 -2.20 -1.29
N THR A 76 -7.00 -2.66 -1.84
CA THR A 76 -7.60 -2.02 -3.02
C THR A 76 -8.02 -0.58 -2.71
N ARG A 77 -8.61 -0.30 -1.55
CA ARG A 77 -8.96 1.08 -1.13
C ARG A 77 -7.72 1.96 -1.00
N ARG A 78 -6.62 1.44 -0.44
CA ARG A 78 -5.34 2.14 -0.36
C ARG A 78 -4.81 2.52 -1.73
N LEU A 79 -4.67 1.53 -2.61
CA LEU A 79 -4.08 1.70 -3.94
C LEU A 79 -4.94 2.59 -4.85
N LEU A 80 -6.27 2.49 -4.80
CA LEU A 80 -7.16 3.24 -5.68
C LEU A 80 -7.52 4.64 -5.18
N GLY A 81 -7.24 4.98 -3.91
CA GLY A 81 -7.71 6.26 -3.35
C GLY A 81 -6.95 6.76 -2.14
N LEU A 82 -6.92 6.00 -1.03
CA LEU A 82 -6.48 6.55 0.27
C LEU A 82 -5.01 7.01 0.25
N ASN A 83 -4.13 6.33 -0.48
CA ASN A 83 -2.74 6.77 -0.60
C ASN A 83 -2.62 8.11 -1.37
N ALA A 84 -3.52 8.38 -2.31
CA ALA A 84 -3.57 9.67 -3.00
C ALA A 84 -4.13 10.78 -2.10
N VAL A 85 -5.10 10.45 -1.24
CA VAL A 85 -5.60 11.36 -0.20
C VAL A 85 -4.44 11.79 0.72
N ASP A 86 -3.67 10.82 1.22
CA ASP A 86 -2.51 11.08 2.07
C ASP A 86 -1.41 11.89 1.34
N CYS A 87 -1.08 11.50 0.12
CA CYS A 87 -0.01 12.14 -0.67
C CYS A 87 -0.30 13.61 -0.99
N TYR A 88 -1.54 13.91 -1.37
CA TYR A 88 -1.91 15.25 -1.86
C TYR A 88 -2.62 16.10 -0.79
N GLY A 89 -2.86 15.55 0.41
CA GLY A 89 -3.55 16.25 1.50
C GLY A 89 -5.00 16.58 1.14
N LEU A 90 -5.72 15.62 0.53
CA LEU A 90 -7.09 15.82 0.08
C LEU A 90 -8.09 15.63 1.22
N ASP A 91 -9.28 16.21 1.07
CA ASP A 91 -10.40 16.01 2.00
C ASP A 91 -11.02 14.62 1.80
N GLU A 92 -10.64 13.66 2.65
CA GLU A 92 -11.17 12.30 2.62
C GLU A 92 -12.70 12.27 2.76
N VAL A 93 -13.26 13.04 3.69
CA VAL A 93 -14.69 13.03 3.99
C VAL A 93 -15.47 13.58 2.80
N GLY A 94 -15.01 14.69 2.22
CA GLY A 94 -15.61 15.26 1.01
C GLY A 94 -15.50 14.33 -0.20
N LEU A 95 -14.36 13.66 -0.37
CA LEU A 95 -14.16 12.71 -1.47
C LEU A 95 -14.95 11.41 -1.29
N GLN A 96 -15.22 10.97 -0.06
CA GLN A 96 -16.00 9.76 0.20
C GLN A 96 -17.40 9.85 -0.40
N ALA A 97 -18.06 11.01 -0.30
CA ALA A 97 -19.37 11.23 -0.94
C ALA A 97 -19.33 11.08 -2.48
N VAL A 98 -18.22 11.46 -3.11
CA VAL A 98 -18.02 11.26 -4.55
C VAL A 98 -17.75 9.79 -4.84
N ALA A 99 -16.86 9.15 -4.07
CA ALA A 99 -16.53 7.73 -4.20
C ALA A 99 -17.77 6.84 -4.05
N ASP A 100 -18.66 7.13 -3.10
CA ASP A 100 -19.91 6.40 -2.91
C ASP A 100 -20.84 6.48 -4.12
N ARG A 101 -20.79 7.60 -4.86
CA ARG A 101 -21.63 7.83 -6.04
C ARG A 101 -21.09 7.19 -7.32
N ILE A 102 -19.77 7.20 -7.54
CA ILE A 102 -19.18 6.82 -8.85
C ILE A 102 -18.08 5.75 -8.77
N GLY A 103 -17.56 5.48 -7.57
CA GLY A 103 -16.46 4.56 -7.36
C GLY A 103 -16.86 3.09 -7.56
N PRO A 104 -15.91 2.21 -7.94
CA PRO A 104 -16.18 0.78 -8.01
C PRO A 104 -16.37 0.20 -6.62
N THR A 105 -17.35 -0.70 -6.48
CA THR A 105 -17.54 -1.48 -5.26
C THR A 105 -16.67 -2.75 -5.29
N PRO A 106 -16.41 -3.39 -4.14
CA PRO A 106 -15.76 -4.71 -4.11
C PRO A 106 -16.49 -5.75 -4.98
N ALA A 107 -17.83 -5.67 -5.04
CA ALA A 107 -18.63 -6.55 -5.89
C ALA A 107 -18.40 -6.29 -7.39
N ASP A 108 -18.29 -5.02 -7.81
CA ASP A 108 -17.96 -4.67 -9.21
C ASP A 108 -16.60 -5.23 -9.63
N MET A 109 -15.66 -5.27 -8.69
CA MET A 109 -14.31 -5.82 -8.87
C MET A 109 -14.24 -7.35 -8.71
N GLY A 110 -15.34 -8.02 -8.36
CA GLY A 110 -15.37 -9.47 -8.15
C GLY A 110 -14.63 -9.95 -6.91
N GLN A 111 -14.36 -9.07 -5.94
CA GLN A 111 -13.68 -9.43 -4.69
C GLN A 111 -14.64 -10.16 -3.75
N SER A 112 -14.19 -11.26 -3.14
CA SER A 112 -14.95 -11.93 -2.08
C SER A 112 -14.97 -11.07 -0.81
N PRO A 113 -16.09 -11.01 -0.07
CA PRO A 113 -16.14 -10.39 1.27
C PRO A 113 -15.12 -10.97 2.26
N ASP A 114 -14.70 -12.22 2.06
CA ASP A 114 -13.70 -12.90 2.90
C ASP A 114 -12.28 -12.34 2.70
N LEU A 115 -12.06 -11.53 1.66
CA LEU A 115 -10.79 -10.85 1.41
C LEU A 115 -10.65 -9.56 2.23
N ARG A 116 -11.46 -9.35 3.27
CA ARG A 116 -11.18 -8.30 4.25
C ARG A 116 -9.97 -8.70 5.08
N LEU A 117 -9.08 -7.74 5.31
CA LEU A 117 -8.03 -7.94 6.30
C LEU A 117 -8.71 -8.17 7.66
N LEU A 118 -8.29 -9.24 8.36
CA LEU A 118 -8.64 -9.37 9.77
C LEU A 118 -8.14 -8.11 10.49
N PRO A 119 -8.87 -7.61 11.50
CA PRO A 119 -8.41 -6.47 12.27
C PRO A 119 -6.97 -6.74 12.71
N THR A 120 -6.09 -5.77 12.45
CA THR A 120 -4.70 -5.89 12.87
C THR A 120 -4.74 -6.05 14.39
N PRO A 121 -4.21 -7.15 14.97
CA PRO A 121 -4.14 -7.25 16.42
C PRO A 121 -3.38 -6.01 16.94
N PRO A 122 -3.77 -5.46 18.10
CA PRO A 122 -3.17 -4.23 18.61
C PRO A 122 -1.65 -4.38 18.59
N ALA A 123 -0.97 -3.34 18.12
CA ALA A 123 0.48 -3.31 18.07
C ALA A 123 1.02 -3.74 19.43
N LEU A 124 1.81 -4.83 19.47
CA LEU A 124 2.49 -5.24 20.69
C LEU A 124 3.26 -4.01 21.22
N PRO A 125 3.18 -3.70 22.52
CA PRO A 125 3.91 -2.57 23.07
C PRO A 125 5.38 -2.72 22.72
N VAL A 126 5.98 -1.64 22.23
CA VAL A 126 7.40 -1.56 21.87
C VAL A 126 8.21 -1.59 23.18
N GLY A 127 8.27 -2.76 23.80
CA GLY A 127 9.01 -3.05 25.02
C GLY A 127 10.29 -3.80 24.68
N GLY A 128 11.39 -3.37 25.30
CA GLY A 128 12.76 -3.75 24.97
C GLY A 128 13.03 -5.25 24.87
N TRP A 129 14.11 -5.55 24.15
CA TRP A 129 14.69 -6.87 23.99
C TRP A 129 14.95 -7.52 25.35
N THR A 130 14.16 -8.54 25.70
CA THR A 130 14.58 -9.57 26.66
C THR A 130 14.75 -10.88 25.92
N SER A 131 16.00 -11.31 25.83
CA SER A 131 16.43 -12.59 25.29
C SER A 131 15.86 -13.74 26.11
N THR A 132 14.97 -14.54 25.54
CA THR A 132 14.94 -15.98 25.82
C THR A 132 14.64 -16.74 24.53
N ALA A 133 15.56 -17.62 24.18
CA ALA A 133 15.58 -18.38 22.94
C ALA A 133 14.45 -19.40 22.83
N ALA A 134 13.74 -19.39 21.70
CA ALA A 134 13.16 -20.58 21.11
C ALA A 134 13.69 -20.68 19.67
N ARG A 135 14.56 -21.65 19.45
CA ARG A 135 15.17 -21.97 18.15
C ARG A 135 14.08 -22.39 17.17
N CYS A 136 13.91 -21.65 16.08
CA CYS A 136 13.56 -22.23 14.79
C CYS A 136 14.42 -21.54 13.73
N SER A 137 15.17 -22.34 12.99
CA SER A 137 16.23 -21.97 12.06
C SER A 137 15.77 -21.01 10.96
N THR A 138 16.46 -19.89 10.80
CA THR A 138 16.48 -19.09 9.56
C THR A 138 17.07 -19.89 8.39
N PRO A 139 16.72 -19.51 7.16
CA PRO A 139 17.75 -18.98 6.28
C PRO A 139 17.53 -17.48 5.99
N LYS A 140 18.64 -16.77 6.15
CA LYS A 140 18.99 -15.41 5.71
C LYS A 140 18.09 -14.85 4.58
N THR A 141 17.22 -13.90 4.91
CA THR A 141 17.04 -12.65 4.15
C THR A 141 16.18 -11.71 4.98
N GLY A 142 16.75 -10.56 5.36
CA GLY A 142 16.07 -9.57 6.19
C GLY A 142 14.93 -8.92 5.44
N VAL A 143 13.72 -9.08 5.96
CA VAL A 143 12.59 -8.19 5.65
C VAL A 143 12.50 -7.22 6.82
N LEU A 144 12.92 -5.97 6.60
CA LEU A 144 12.58 -4.88 7.50
C LEU A 144 11.05 -4.76 7.51
N ARG A 145 10.44 -4.86 8.69
CA ARG A 145 9.07 -4.39 8.90
C ARG A 145 9.05 -2.88 8.72
N LEU A 146 8.45 -2.41 7.63
CA LEU A 146 7.85 -1.08 7.60
C LEU A 146 6.63 -1.14 8.54
N ALA A 147 6.68 -0.37 9.63
CA ALA A 147 5.50 -0.18 10.46
C ALA A 147 4.50 0.70 9.66
N PRO A 148 3.23 0.31 9.53
CA PRO A 148 2.24 1.15 8.88
C PRO A 148 2.04 2.43 9.68
N ARG A 149 1.92 3.57 8.98
CA ARG A 149 1.47 4.84 9.55
C ARG A 149 -0.03 4.74 9.84
N TYR A 150 -0.42 4.08 10.93
CA TYR A 150 -1.74 4.28 11.54
C TYR A 150 -1.54 4.56 13.02
N ARG A 151 -1.50 5.85 13.38
CA ARG A 151 -1.80 6.29 14.74
C ARG A 151 -3.27 6.66 14.75
N TYR A 152 -4.11 5.80 15.30
CA TYR A 152 -5.43 6.21 15.76
C TYR A 152 -5.20 7.19 16.93
N ARG A 153 -5.67 8.43 16.81
CA ARG A 153 -5.79 9.34 17.95
C ARG A 153 -7.17 9.07 18.54
N ASP A 154 -7.20 8.47 19.72
CA ASP A 154 -8.39 8.46 20.57
C ASP A 154 -8.60 9.89 21.11
N GLU A 155 -9.75 10.48 20.79
CA GLU A 155 -10.44 11.47 21.64
C GLU A 155 -11.67 10.79 22.25
#